data_AF-A0A8R7TPK1-F1
#
_entry.id   AF-A0A8R7TPK1-F1
#
_cell.length_a   1.000
_cell.length_b   1.000
_cell.length_c   1.000
_cell.angle_alpha   90.00
_cell.angle_beta   90.00
_cell.angle_gamma   90.00
#
_symmetry.space_group_name_H-M   'P 1'
#
loop_
_entity.id
_entity.type
_entity.pdbx_description
1 polymer ?
#
loop_
_entity_poly.entity_id
_entity_poly.type
_entity_poly.pdbx_seq_one_letter_code
_entity_poly.pdbx_strand_id
1 'polypeptide(L)'
;MFRRPSVGDIVFFRVPTALQNCGINKDVVFIKRVIATPGDFIQVRQGQHIVNGVAQKEHYTAPHASYTMEAMRLPEGHVFVMGDNRNNSCDSRV
;
A
#
# COMPACT_ATOMS: atom_id res chain seq x y z
N MET A 1 20.38 10.50 9.32
CA MET A 1 20.45 9.04 9.47
C MET A 1 19.37 8.43 8.57
N PHE A 2 19.69 7.42 7.76
CA PHE A 2 18.72 6.71 6.91
C PHE A 2 18.33 5.39 7.56
N ARG A 3 17.05 5.02 7.50
CA ARG A 3 16.53 3.73 7.99
C ARG A 3 15.62 3.09 6.96
N ARG A 4 15.38 1.78 7.10
CA ARG A 4 14.38 1.07 6.29
C ARG A 4 12.97 1.59 6.64
N PRO A 5 12.05 1.66 5.64
CA PRO A 5 10.65 1.96 5.91
C PRO A 5 10.03 0.93 6.85
N SER A 6 9.06 1.35 7.64
CA SER A 6 8.34 0.53 8.60
C SER A 6 6.83 0.75 8.44
N VAL A 7 6.03 -0.21 8.88
CA VAL A 7 4.57 -0.12 8.83
C VAL A 7 4.09 1.18 9.49
N GLY A 8 3.21 1.89 8.81
CA GLY A 8 2.66 3.19 9.23
C GLY A 8 3.44 4.40 8.74
N ASP A 9 4.69 4.26 8.29
CA ASP A 9 5.45 5.36 7.69
C ASP A 9 4.74 5.96 6.49
N ILE A 10 4.84 7.28 6.32
CA ILE A 10 4.48 7.97 5.09
C ILE A 10 5.74 8.16 4.28
N VAL A 11 5.75 7.59 3.07
CA VAL A 11 6.88 7.65 2.15
C VAL A 11 6.51 8.46 0.92
N PHE A 12 7.50 9.11 0.34
CA PHE A 12 7.39 9.74 -0.96
C PHE A 12 8.33 9.10 -1.98
N PHE A 13 7.86 8.86 -3.19
CA PHE A 13 8.63 8.20 -4.23
C PHE A 13 8.14 8.63 -5.63
N ARG A 14 9.00 8.49 -6.64
CA ARG A 14 8.61 8.71 -8.04
C ARG A 14 7.71 7.58 -8.50
N VAL A 15 6.73 7.88 -9.35
CA VAL A 15 5.77 6.90 -9.86
C VAL A 15 6.51 5.76 -10.57
N PRO A 16 6.35 4.49 -10.13
CA PRO A 16 6.88 3.34 -10.85
C PRO A 16 6.25 3.26 -12.24
N THR A 17 7.00 2.82 -13.26
CA THR A 17 6.47 2.67 -14.63
C THR A 17 5.20 1.83 -14.68
N ALA A 18 5.12 0.79 -13.86
CA ALA A 18 3.94 -0.07 -13.75
C ALA A 18 2.65 0.68 -13.37
N LEU A 19 2.75 1.83 -12.68
CA LEU A 19 1.61 2.63 -12.22
C LEU A 19 1.33 3.85 -13.11
N GLN A 20 2.04 4.01 -14.24
CA GLN A 20 1.78 5.11 -15.19
C GLN A 20 0.40 5.00 -15.87
N ASN A 21 -0.18 3.80 -15.89
CA ASN A 21 -1.51 3.53 -16.44
C ASN A 21 -2.64 4.26 -15.70
N CYS A 22 -2.36 4.82 -14.52
CA CYS A 22 -3.28 5.67 -13.78
C CYS A 22 -3.39 7.10 -14.36
N GLY A 23 -2.81 7.37 -15.54
CA GLY A 23 -2.84 8.68 -16.18
C GLY A 23 -1.99 9.74 -15.47
N ILE A 24 -1.04 9.31 -14.63
CA ILE A 24 -0.21 10.21 -13.83
C ILE A 24 1.14 10.44 -14.52
N ASN A 25 1.51 11.71 -14.66
CA ASN A 25 2.81 12.11 -15.20
C ASN A 25 3.95 11.57 -14.31
N LYS A 26 4.99 11.01 -14.95
CA LYS A 26 6.21 10.49 -14.31
C LYS A 26 6.94 11.48 -13.40
N ASP A 27 6.72 12.78 -13.59
CA ASP A 27 7.35 13.84 -12.80
C ASP A 27 6.60 14.12 -11.47
N VAL A 28 5.46 13.45 -11.25
CA VAL A 28 4.71 13.53 -10.00
C VAL A 28 5.37 12.66 -8.93
N VAL A 29 5.34 13.15 -7.69
CA VAL A 29 5.75 12.38 -6.52
C VAL A 29 4.50 11.77 -5.87
N PHE A 30 4.55 10.47 -5.61
CA PHE A 30 3.53 9.81 -4.81
C PHE A 30 3.84 9.98 -3.33
N ILE A 31 2.81 10.24 -2.55
CA ILE A 31 2.85 10.18 -1.09
C ILE A 31 1.89 9.07 -0.68
N LYS A 32 2.41 8.03 -0.04
CA LYS A 32 1.64 6.84 0.36
C LYS A 32 2.08 6.36 1.74
N ARG A 33 1.22 5.61 2.40
CA ARG A 33 1.51 4.95 3.67
C ARG A 33 2.00 3.52 3.43
N VAL A 34 3.04 3.11 4.15
CA VAL A 34 3.50 1.72 4.20
C VAL A 34 2.53 0.88 5.02
N ILE A 35 1.98 -0.16 4.39
CA ILE A 35 1.03 -1.08 5.02
C ILE A 35 1.70 -2.40 5.40
N ALA A 36 2.65 -2.85 4.59
CA ALA A 36 3.43 -4.07 4.84
C ALA A 36 4.85 -3.95 4.27
N THR A 37 5.78 -4.72 4.84
CA THR A 37 7.23 -4.65 4.62
C THR A 37 7.79 -5.98 4.10
N PRO A 38 9.07 -6.04 3.64
CA PRO A 38 9.65 -7.26 3.11
C PRO A 38 9.43 -8.49 4.00
N GLY A 39 9.00 -9.59 3.40
CA GLY A 39 8.74 -10.85 4.09
C GLY A 39 7.32 -11.00 4.66
N ASP A 40 6.58 -9.90 4.84
CA ASP A 40 5.20 -9.94 5.33
C ASP A 40 4.25 -10.59 4.31
N PHE A 41 3.20 -11.23 4.82
CA PHE A 41 2.04 -11.62 4.04
C PHE A 41 0.94 -10.56 4.18
N ILE A 42 0.48 -10.03 3.05
CA ILE A 42 -0.68 -9.14 2.99
C ILE A 42 -1.86 -9.88 2.36
N GLN A 43 -3.03 -9.79 2.97
CA GLN A 43 -4.29 -10.29 2.46
C GLN A 43 -5.36 -9.21 2.65
N VAL A 44 -6.38 -9.20 1.79
CA VAL A 44 -7.58 -8.38 2.01
C VAL A 44 -8.81 -9.28 1.96
N ARG A 45 -9.66 -9.20 2.99
CA ARG A 45 -10.94 -9.92 3.04
C ARG A 45 -12.08 -8.92 3.23
N GLN A 46 -12.95 -8.80 2.23
CA GLN A 46 -14.10 -7.88 2.28
C GLN A 46 -13.73 -6.43 2.64
N GLY A 47 -12.59 -5.93 2.14
CA GLY A 47 -12.04 -4.61 2.44
C GLY A 47 -11.17 -4.54 3.70
N GLN A 48 -11.21 -5.55 4.59
CA GLN A 48 -10.34 -5.59 5.76
C GLN A 48 -8.93 -6.05 5.39
N HIS A 49 -7.94 -5.21 5.65
CA HIS A 49 -6.53 -5.56 5.49
C HIS A 49 -6.06 -6.46 6.63
N ILE A 50 -5.31 -7.51 6.28
CA ILE A 50 -4.77 -8.51 7.19
C ILE A 50 -3.28 -8.68 6.86
N VAL A 51 -2.40 -8.35 7.82
CA VAL A 51 -0.95 -8.48 7.68
C VAL A 51 -0.48 -9.59 8.62
N ASN A 52 0.20 -10.60 8.09
CA ASN A 52 0.66 -11.79 8.82
C ASN A 52 -0.45 -12.45 9.67
N GLY A 53 -1.67 -12.51 9.12
CA GLY A 53 -2.84 -13.06 9.80
C GLY A 53 -3.53 -12.13 10.81
N VAL A 54 -2.99 -10.92 11.04
CA VAL A 54 -3.55 -9.94 11.97
C VAL A 54 -4.33 -8.86 11.22
N ALA A 55 -5.61 -8.72 11.55
CA ALA A 55 -6.45 -7.65 11.01
C ALA A 55 -5.93 -6.28 11.46
N GLN A 56 -5.72 -5.38 10.50
CA GLN A 56 -5.17 -4.05 10.73
C GLN A 56 -6.26 -3.03 11.08
N LYS A 57 -6.01 -2.18 12.06
CA LYS A 57 -6.93 -1.12 12.46
C LYS A 57 -6.48 0.23 11.87
N GLU A 58 -7.23 0.75 10.91
CA GLU A 58 -6.82 1.91 10.11
C GLU A 58 -7.70 3.13 10.40
N HIS A 59 -7.39 3.82 11.51
CA HIS A 59 -8.13 5.00 11.96
C HIS A 59 -8.03 6.23 11.05
N TYR A 60 -7.12 6.18 10.08
CA TYR A 60 -6.78 7.29 9.19
C TYR A 60 -7.48 7.20 7.83
N THR A 61 -8.37 6.23 7.62
CA THR A 61 -9.09 6.06 6.35
C THR A 61 -10.60 6.21 6.52
N ALA A 62 -11.24 6.82 5.53
CA ALA A 62 -12.68 6.76 5.37
C ALA A 62 -13.14 5.33 4.99
N PRO A 63 -14.43 5.00 5.18
CA PRO A 63 -15.02 3.78 4.63
C PRO A 63 -14.72 3.66 3.13
N HIS A 64 -14.39 2.45 2.71
CA HIS A 64 -13.93 2.20 1.34
C HIS A 64 -14.58 0.96 0.75
N ALA A 65 -14.51 0.85 -0.58
CA ALA A 65 -15.10 -0.25 -1.31
C ALA A 65 -14.58 -1.59 -0.78
N SER A 66 -15.50 -2.56 -0.66
CA SER A 66 -15.16 -3.92 -0.27
C SER A 66 -14.52 -4.63 -1.46
N TYR A 67 -13.35 -5.21 -1.25
CA TYR A 67 -12.65 -6.05 -2.22
C TYR A 67 -11.93 -7.18 -1.49
N THR A 68 -11.51 -8.21 -2.23
CA THR A 68 -10.75 -9.34 -1.68
C THR A 68 -9.49 -9.51 -2.52
N MET A 69 -8.38 -9.76 -1.83
CA MET A 69 -7.09 -10.05 -2.42
C MET A 69 -6.53 -11.27 -1.71
N GLU A 70 -6.09 -12.26 -2.48
CA GLU A 70 -5.43 -13.44 -1.93
C GLU A 70 -4.15 -13.09 -1.20
N ALA A 71 -3.76 -13.95 -0.24
CA ALA A 71 -2.56 -13.71 0.53
C ALA A 71 -1.32 -13.71 -0.39
N MET A 72 -0.56 -12.61 -0.35
CA MET A 72 0.68 -12.45 -1.10
C MET A 72 1.82 -12.15 -0.13
N ARG A 73 2.95 -12.86 -0.28
CA ARG A 73 4.19 -12.56 0.43
C ARG A 73 4.94 -11.44 -0.28
N LEU A 74 5.34 -10.42 0.45
CA LEU A 74 6.16 -9.36 -0.09
C LEU A 74 7.61 -9.83 -0.30
N PRO A 75 8.16 -9.69 -1.52
CA PRO A 75 9.55 -10.03 -1.78
C PRO A 75 10.50 -9.07 -1.07
N GLU A 76 11.75 -9.51 -0.92
CA GLU A 76 12.81 -8.65 -0.40
C GLU A 76 12.95 -7.36 -1.22
N GLY A 77 13.27 -6.26 -0.54
CA GLY A 77 13.41 -4.94 -1.16
C GLY A 77 12.10 -4.24 -1.58
N HIS A 78 10.94 -4.85 -1.32
CA HIS A 78 9.63 -4.29 -1.68
C HIS A 78 8.80 -3.94 -0.45
N VAL A 79 7.96 -2.91 -0.57
CA VAL A 79 6.95 -2.54 0.42
C VAL A 79 5.59 -2.47 -0.26
N PHE A 80 4.53 -2.78 0.47
CA PHE A 80 3.16 -2.54 0.02
C PHE A 80 2.70 -1.18 0.55
N VAL A 81 2.31 -0.28 -0.34
CA VAL A 81 1.91 1.07 0.01
C VAL A 81 0.51 1.39 -0.48
N MET A 82 -0.21 2.22 0.28
CA MET A 82 -1.57 2.63 -0.05
C MET A 82 -1.78 4.11 0.23
N GLY A 83 -2.67 4.74 -0.53
CA GLY A 83 -3.16 6.07 -0.19
C GLY A 83 -4.22 5.99 0.89
N ASP A 84 -4.25 6.96 1.81
CA ASP A 84 -5.29 7.03 2.84
C ASP A 84 -6.67 7.31 2.23
N ASN A 85 -6.74 8.01 1.09
CA ASN A 85 -7.93 8.09 0.24
C ASN A 85 -8.10 6.82 -0.61
N ARG A 86 -8.50 5.73 0.04
CA ARG A 86 -8.54 4.36 -0.52
C ARG A 86 -9.34 4.23 -1.81
N ASN A 87 -10.46 4.94 -1.92
CA ASN A 87 -11.33 4.83 -3.10
C ASN A 87 -10.75 5.54 -4.34
N ASN A 88 -9.79 6.45 -4.15
CA ASN A 88 -9.27 7.30 -5.23
C ASN A 88 -7.73 7.31 -5.28
N SER A 89 -7.10 6.19 -4.93
CA SER A 89 -5.65 6.07 -4.87
C SER A 89 -5.16 4.99 -5.83
N CYS A 90 -4.38 5.41 -6.83
CA CYS A 90 -3.48 4.52 -7.55
C CYS A 90 -2.30 4.16 -6.66
N ASP A 91 -2.18 2.88 -6.30
CA ASP A 91 -1.22 2.34 -5.34
C ASP A 91 -0.99 0.84 -5.55
N SER A 92 -0.41 0.11 -4.60
CA SER A 92 0.00 -1.29 -4.76
C SER A 92 -1.13 -2.29 -5.04
N ARG A 93 -2.40 -1.85 -5.06
CA ARG A 93 -3.56 -2.68 -5.42
C ARG A 93 -3.78 -2.85 -6.93
N VAL A 94 -3.10 -2.05 -7.76
CA VAL A 94 -3.26 -2.04 -9.23
C VAL A 94 -2.23 -2.95 -9.89
#